data_AF-A0A0J6ERR0-F1
#
_entry.id   AF-A0A0J6ERR0-F1
#
_cell.length_a   1.000
_cell.length_b   1.000
_cell.length_c   1.000
_cell.angle_alpha   90.00
_cell.angle_beta   90.00
_cell.angle_gamma   90.00
#
_symmetry.space_group_name_H-M   'P 1'
#
loop_
_entity.id
_entity.type
_entity.pdbx_description
1 polymer ?
#
loop_
_entity_poly.entity_id
_entity_poly.type
_entity_poly.pdbx_seq_one_letter_code
_entity_poly.pdbx_strand_id
1 'polypeptide(L)'
;MKDIQFLKELQEELRTQDTDCQAAPRFWALMDYRWRETTEGEHERVSIYSSDEAECYELSEYAEDILDDKYNMYAEEMLEELRELYDLDDESEMLEWIAQNVNDETFPIFEIEESFIVPNTMFLTKKEAKEHIKRNRHHYTKKVHTYAMTAWRAPKVERLMKILETFD
;
A
#
# COMPACT_ATOMS: atom_id res chain seq x y z
N MET A 1 -41.79 4.42 -6.25
CA MET A 1 -41.40 5.85 -6.17
C MET A 1 -39.98 6.04 -5.64
N LYS A 2 -39.55 5.33 -4.58
CA LYS A 2 -38.17 5.43 -4.05
C LYS A 2 -37.09 5.05 -5.07
N ASP A 3 -37.31 4.00 -5.85
CA ASP A 3 -36.30 3.53 -6.83
C ASP A 3 -36.10 4.52 -7.99
N ILE A 4 -37.18 5.15 -8.47
CA ILE A 4 -37.09 6.19 -9.51
C ILE A 4 -36.31 7.40 -8.98
N GLN A 5 -36.58 7.81 -7.73
CA GLN A 5 -35.85 8.91 -7.11
C GLN A 5 -34.36 8.57 -6.97
N PHE A 6 -34.05 7.35 -6.49
CA PHE A 6 -32.68 6.84 -6.42
C PHE A 6 -31.97 6.89 -7.78
N LEU A 7 -32.63 6.41 -8.84
CA LEU A 7 -32.05 6.42 -10.18
C LEU A 7 -31.79 7.85 -10.67
N LYS A 8 -32.68 8.81 -10.36
CA LYS A 8 -32.50 10.24 -10.76
C LYS A 8 -31.32 10.88 -10.03
N GLU A 9 -31.16 10.60 -8.74
CA GLU A 9 -30.01 11.05 -7.97
C GLU A 9 -28.70 10.43 -8.49
N LEU A 10 -28.71 9.12 -8.80
CA LEU A 10 -27.57 8.44 -9.38
C LEU A 10 -27.23 9.00 -10.76
N GLN A 11 -28.21 9.26 -11.62
CA GLN A 11 -27.99 9.85 -12.95
C GLN A 11 -27.27 11.20 -12.86
N GLU A 12 -27.74 12.09 -11.98
CA GLU A 12 -27.14 13.41 -11.79
C GLU A 12 -25.69 13.28 -11.33
N GLU A 13 -25.41 12.37 -10.40
CA GLU A 13 -24.06 12.12 -9.92
C GLU A 13 -23.15 11.53 -11.02
N LEU A 14 -23.65 10.58 -11.82
CA LEU A 14 -22.89 9.96 -12.91
C LEU A 14 -22.44 10.99 -13.97
N ARG A 15 -23.30 11.97 -14.27
CA ARG A 15 -23.05 13.03 -15.26
C ARG A 15 -22.10 14.12 -14.78
N THR A 16 -22.06 14.37 -13.47
CA THR A 16 -21.35 15.53 -12.88
C THR A 16 -20.09 15.16 -12.12
N GLN A 17 -19.93 13.90 -11.72
CA GLN A 17 -18.71 13.46 -11.03
C GLN A 17 -17.47 13.62 -11.92
N ASP A 18 -16.32 13.77 -11.26
CA ASP A 18 -15.03 13.85 -11.93
C ASP A 18 -14.74 12.58 -12.73
N THR A 19 -13.92 12.69 -13.77
CA THR A 19 -13.63 11.56 -14.66
C THR A 19 -12.25 10.96 -14.45
N ASP A 20 -11.37 11.64 -13.71
CA ASP A 20 -9.95 11.29 -13.49
C ASP A 20 -9.25 10.90 -14.80
N CYS A 21 -9.56 11.65 -15.86
CA CYS A 21 -9.05 11.44 -17.22
C CYS A 21 -9.37 10.06 -17.83
N GLN A 22 -10.36 9.32 -17.31
CA GLN A 22 -10.79 8.02 -17.84
C GLN A 22 -11.98 8.11 -18.80
N ALA A 23 -11.99 7.21 -19.78
CA ALA A 23 -13.05 7.10 -20.77
C ALA A 23 -14.27 6.35 -20.21
N ALA A 24 -15.46 6.63 -20.71
CA ALA A 24 -16.65 5.82 -20.43
C ALA A 24 -16.55 4.44 -21.13
N PRO A 25 -17.19 3.39 -20.59
CA PRO A 25 -17.91 3.33 -19.31
C PRO A 25 -16.95 3.24 -18.12
N ARG A 26 -17.09 4.17 -17.17
CA ARG A 26 -16.26 4.22 -15.96
C ARG A 26 -16.95 3.57 -14.78
N PHE A 27 -16.14 2.98 -13.91
CA PHE A 27 -16.50 2.64 -12.55
C PHE A 27 -15.33 2.98 -11.64
N TRP A 28 -15.55 2.94 -10.34
CA TRP A 28 -14.55 3.25 -9.34
C TRP A 28 -14.14 2.00 -8.60
N ALA A 29 -12.83 1.82 -8.44
CA ALA A 29 -12.21 0.90 -7.51
C ALA A 29 -11.40 1.71 -6.48
N LEU A 30 -10.70 1.02 -5.60
CA LEU A 30 -9.70 1.64 -4.75
C LEU A 30 -8.31 1.21 -5.21
N MET A 31 -7.36 2.13 -5.15
CA MET A 31 -5.94 1.82 -5.28
C MET A 31 -5.30 1.98 -3.91
N ASP A 32 -4.56 0.97 -3.50
CA ASP A 32 -3.79 0.96 -2.26
C ASP A 32 -2.37 0.46 -2.55
N TYR A 33 -1.54 0.44 -1.53
CA TYR A 33 -0.11 0.17 -1.63
C TYR A 33 0.27 -0.92 -0.63
N ARG A 34 1.24 -1.74 -0.99
CA ARG A 34 1.82 -2.77 -0.12
C ARG A 34 3.28 -2.95 -0.45
N TRP A 35 4.05 -3.37 0.54
CA TRP A 35 5.39 -3.88 0.30
C TRP A 35 5.30 -5.30 -0.25
N ARG A 36 6.11 -5.59 -1.26
CA ARG A 36 6.29 -6.95 -1.79
C ARG A 36 7.77 -7.24 -1.91
N GLU A 37 8.11 -8.52 -1.77
CA GLU A 37 9.46 -9.01 -2.02
C GLU A 37 9.91 -8.71 -3.45
N THR A 38 11.19 -8.39 -3.59
CA THR A 38 11.88 -8.16 -4.86
C THR A 38 13.34 -8.62 -4.78
N THR A 39 14.11 -8.43 -5.84
CA THR A 39 15.53 -8.77 -5.87
C THR A 39 16.39 -7.64 -5.31
N GLU A 40 17.54 -8.01 -4.74
CA GLU A 40 18.60 -7.07 -4.39
C GLU A 40 18.94 -6.15 -5.59
N GLY A 41 19.12 -4.85 -5.33
CA GLY A 41 19.35 -3.81 -6.34
C GLY A 41 18.10 -3.24 -7.02
N GLU A 42 16.92 -3.83 -6.85
CA GLU A 42 15.63 -3.28 -7.33
C GLU A 42 14.70 -2.83 -6.19
N HIS A 43 15.14 -2.93 -4.94
CA HIS A 43 14.34 -2.59 -3.77
C HIS A 43 14.35 -1.10 -3.47
N GLU A 44 13.31 -0.66 -2.76
CA GLU A 44 13.20 0.67 -2.19
C GLU A 44 13.48 0.67 -0.68
N ARG A 45 13.44 -0.51 -0.05
CA ARG A 45 13.83 -0.73 1.35
C ARG A 45 14.26 -2.17 1.61
N VAL A 46 14.91 -2.37 2.75
CA VAL A 46 15.23 -3.69 3.30
C VAL A 46 14.56 -3.87 4.66
N SER A 47 14.03 -5.07 4.87
CA SER A 47 13.57 -5.56 6.17
C SER A 47 14.42 -6.74 6.63
N ILE A 48 14.58 -6.92 7.94
CA ILE A 48 15.20 -8.09 8.56
C ILE A 48 14.12 -9.02 9.07
N TYR A 49 14.14 -10.27 8.62
CA TYR A 49 13.37 -11.34 9.26
C TYR A 49 14.22 -12.00 10.36
N SER A 50 13.72 -11.97 11.60
CA SER A 50 14.29 -12.72 12.72
C SER A 50 13.57 -14.06 12.85
N SER A 51 14.31 -15.17 12.73
CA SER A 51 13.76 -16.51 12.94
C SER A 51 13.26 -16.74 14.37
N ASP A 52 13.92 -16.11 15.34
CA ASP A 52 13.71 -16.35 16.76
C ASP A 52 12.40 -15.73 17.24
N GLU A 53 12.10 -14.54 16.71
CA GLU A 53 10.84 -13.83 16.97
C GLU A 53 9.76 -14.17 15.94
N ALA A 54 10.14 -14.75 14.81
CA ALA A 54 9.29 -15.01 13.66
C ALA A 54 8.59 -13.74 13.14
N GLU A 55 9.27 -12.60 13.23
CA GLU A 55 8.80 -11.27 12.85
C GLU A 55 9.76 -10.60 11.86
N CYS A 56 9.25 -9.60 11.15
CA CYS A 56 10.02 -8.76 10.24
C CYS A 56 10.05 -7.33 10.75
N TYR A 57 11.22 -6.72 10.74
CA TYR A 57 11.45 -5.32 11.11
C TYR A 57 12.08 -4.60 9.92
N GLU A 58 11.78 -3.31 9.72
CA GLU A 58 12.57 -2.52 8.77
C GLU A 58 14.03 -2.49 9.24
N LEU A 59 15.01 -2.53 8.33
CA LEU A 59 16.43 -2.59 8.72
C LEU A 59 16.82 -1.47 9.69
N SER A 60 16.34 -0.26 9.42
CA SER A 60 16.57 0.92 10.26
C SER A 60 16.02 0.74 11.68
N GLU A 61 14.78 0.26 11.81
CA GLU A 61 14.13 -0.03 13.09
C GLU A 61 14.88 -1.15 13.84
N TYR A 62 15.31 -2.20 13.14
CA TYR A 62 16.08 -3.30 13.72
C TYR A 62 17.45 -2.83 14.25
N ALA A 63 18.14 -1.98 13.49
CA ALA A 63 19.39 -1.37 13.92
C ALA A 63 19.19 -0.44 15.12
N GLU A 64 18.13 0.37 15.15
CA GLU A 64 17.78 1.20 16.29
C GLU A 64 17.52 0.38 17.56
N ASP A 65 16.81 -0.75 17.44
CA ASP A 65 16.54 -1.64 18.58
C ASP A 65 17.83 -2.25 19.14
N ILE A 66 18.80 -2.60 18.29
CA ILE A 66 20.14 -3.02 18.71
C ILE A 66 20.87 -1.86 19.41
N LEU A 67 20.80 -0.65 18.85
CA LEU A 67 21.45 0.54 19.40
C LEU A 67 20.86 1.04 20.73
N ASP A 68 19.59 0.74 21.04
CA ASP A 68 19.00 0.99 22.36
C ASP A 68 19.60 0.06 23.42
N ASP A 69 20.14 -1.10 23.01
CA ASP A 69 20.78 -2.15 23.81
C ASP A 69 20.23 -2.29 25.24
N LYS A 70 18.90 -2.38 25.34
CA LYS A 70 18.17 -2.34 26.62
C LYS A 70 18.63 -3.40 27.63
N TYR A 71 19.25 -4.47 27.15
CA TYR A 71 19.71 -5.60 27.96
C TYR A 71 21.25 -5.67 28.12
N ASN A 72 22.01 -4.69 27.61
CA ASN A 72 23.48 -4.68 27.59
C ASN A 72 24.07 -5.96 26.98
N MET A 73 23.53 -6.37 25.83
CA MET A 73 23.93 -7.57 25.10
C MET A 73 25.18 -7.33 24.25
N TYR A 74 25.47 -6.08 23.90
CA TYR A 74 26.53 -5.72 22.97
C TYR A 74 27.63 -4.92 23.67
N ALA A 75 28.86 -5.04 23.17
CA ALA A 75 29.95 -4.20 23.65
C ALA A 75 29.82 -2.78 23.09
N GLU A 76 30.23 -1.76 23.85
CA GLU A 76 30.16 -0.36 23.42
C GLU A 76 30.85 -0.12 22.06
N GLU A 77 32.00 -0.75 21.82
CA GLU A 77 32.75 -0.64 20.56
C GLU A 77 31.93 -1.13 19.35
N MET A 78 31.12 -2.18 19.55
CA MET A 78 30.24 -2.73 18.51
C MET A 78 29.04 -1.81 18.25
N LEU A 79 28.49 -1.20 19.30
CA LEU A 79 27.40 -0.23 19.18
C LEU A 79 27.87 1.07 18.50
N GLU A 80 29.11 1.50 18.74
CA GLU A 80 29.72 2.65 18.06
C GLU A 80 29.88 2.39 16.57
N GLU A 81 30.37 1.21 16.19
CA GLU A 81 30.46 0.79 14.78
C GLU A 81 29.09 0.76 14.09
N LEU A 82 28.09 0.09 14.67
CA LEU A 82 26.74 0.08 14.10
C LEU A 82 26.14 1.48 14.01
N ARG A 83 26.40 2.35 14.99
CA ARG A 83 25.92 3.74 14.98
C ARG A 83 26.54 4.54 13.83
N GLU A 84 27.82 4.35 13.55
CA GLU A 84 28.47 4.98 12.40
C GLU A 84 27.82 4.53 11.08
N LEU A 85 27.56 3.23 10.93
CA LEU A 85 26.89 2.68 9.74
C LEU A 85 25.45 3.19 9.60
N TYR A 86 24.70 3.25 10.71
CA TYR A 86 23.34 3.78 10.76
C TYR A 86 23.29 5.26 10.40
N ASP A 87 24.18 6.09 10.98
CA ASP A 87 24.23 7.53 10.71
C ASP A 87 24.65 7.82 9.25
N LEU A 88 25.41 6.93 8.62
CA LEU A 88 25.78 7.00 7.20
C LEU A 88 24.69 6.46 6.26
N ASP A 89 23.65 5.81 6.80
CA ASP A 89 22.62 5.10 6.03
C ASP A 89 23.23 4.05 5.07
N ASP A 90 24.31 3.38 5.52
CA ASP A 90 25.03 2.38 4.73
C ASP A 90 24.37 1.00 4.88
N GLU A 91 23.31 0.79 4.10
CA GLU A 91 22.50 -0.44 4.14
C GLU A 91 23.34 -1.72 3.99
N SER A 92 24.28 -1.74 3.05
CA SER A 92 25.08 -2.94 2.75
C SER A 92 25.98 -3.31 3.92
N GLU A 93 26.71 -2.33 4.47
CA GLU A 93 27.58 -2.56 5.62
C GLU A 93 26.77 -2.87 6.88
N MET A 94 25.59 -2.27 7.08
CA MET A 94 24.69 -2.64 8.20
C MET A 94 24.24 -4.11 8.11
N LEU A 95 23.88 -4.60 6.93
CA LEU A 95 23.50 -6.00 6.73
C LEU A 95 24.67 -6.95 7.02
N GLU A 96 25.87 -6.61 6.55
CA GLU A 96 27.08 -7.38 6.83
C GLU A 96 27.39 -7.39 8.33
N TRP A 97 27.26 -6.25 9.00
CA TRP A 97 27.46 -6.14 10.44
C TRP A 97 26.47 -7.00 11.22
N ILE A 98 25.18 -6.95 10.89
CA ILE A 98 24.13 -7.76 11.55
C ILE A 98 24.44 -9.25 11.38
N ALA A 99 24.76 -9.68 10.16
CA ALA A 99 25.06 -11.09 9.88
C ALA A 99 26.31 -11.62 10.62
N GLN A 100 27.23 -10.74 11.01
CA GLN A 100 28.46 -11.10 11.72
C GLN A 100 28.35 -11.01 13.25
N ASN A 101 27.52 -10.09 13.76
CA ASN A 101 27.50 -9.71 15.17
C ASN A 101 26.23 -10.12 15.93
N VAL A 102 25.13 -10.35 15.21
CA VAL A 102 23.87 -10.81 15.81
C VAL A 102 23.85 -12.33 15.81
N ASN A 103 23.52 -12.93 16.96
CA ASN A 103 23.53 -14.39 17.12
C ASN A 103 22.26 -15.07 16.59
N ASP A 104 21.25 -14.29 16.20
CA ASP A 104 19.96 -14.76 15.70
C ASP A 104 20.08 -15.15 14.23
N GLU A 105 19.32 -16.18 13.79
CA GLU A 105 19.21 -16.49 12.37
C GLU A 105 18.36 -15.41 11.67
N THR A 106 19.05 -14.40 11.14
CA THR A 106 18.45 -13.27 10.43
C THR A 106 18.59 -13.39 8.92
N PHE A 107 17.58 -12.90 8.20
CA PHE A 107 17.57 -12.92 6.73
C PHE A 107 17.09 -11.57 6.18
N PRO A 108 17.84 -10.95 5.25
CA PRO A 108 17.36 -9.74 4.58
C PRO A 108 16.21 -10.06 3.63
N ILE A 109 15.20 -9.20 3.65
CA ILE A 109 14.07 -9.19 2.72
C ILE A 109 14.10 -7.86 1.98
N PHE A 110 14.40 -7.93 0.70
CA PHE A 110 14.39 -6.78 -0.21
C PHE A 110 12.96 -6.49 -0.66
N GLU A 111 12.49 -5.26 -0.48
CA GLU A 111 11.09 -4.90 -0.74
C GLU A 111 10.96 -3.68 -1.66
N ILE A 112 9.91 -3.69 -2.48
CA ILE A 112 9.50 -2.55 -3.31
C ILE A 112 8.03 -2.22 -3.03
N GLU A 113 7.67 -0.94 -3.03
CA GLU A 113 6.29 -0.54 -2.86
C GLU A 113 5.50 -0.79 -4.15
N GLU A 114 4.50 -1.67 -4.06
CA GLU A 114 3.61 -1.99 -5.17
C GLU A 114 2.24 -1.34 -4.97
N SER A 115 1.81 -0.56 -5.95
CA SER A 115 0.40 -0.15 -6.07
C SER A 115 -0.46 -1.30 -6.60
N PHE A 116 -1.64 -1.50 -6.02
CA PHE A 116 -2.57 -2.53 -6.46
C PHE A 116 -4.02 -2.05 -6.41
N ILE A 117 -4.86 -2.64 -7.27
CA ILE A 117 -6.31 -2.44 -7.20
C ILE A 117 -6.86 -3.33 -6.08
N VAL A 118 -7.50 -2.70 -5.09
CA VAL A 118 -8.08 -3.41 -3.94
C VAL A 118 -9.14 -4.40 -4.44
N PRO A 119 -8.98 -5.71 -4.15
CA PRO A 119 -9.95 -6.73 -4.56
C PRO A 119 -11.34 -6.49 -3.99
N ASN A 120 -12.36 -6.99 -4.68
CA ASN A 120 -13.76 -6.89 -4.25
C ASN A 120 -14.28 -5.45 -4.08
N THR A 121 -13.66 -4.49 -4.75
CA THR A 121 -14.14 -3.10 -4.81
C THR A 121 -14.67 -2.78 -6.19
N MET A 122 -15.91 -2.29 -6.24
CA MET A 122 -16.53 -1.74 -7.44
C MET A 122 -17.64 -0.79 -6.98
N PHE A 123 -17.58 0.45 -7.43
CA PHE A 123 -18.54 1.50 -7.11
C PHE A 123 -18.94 2.23 -8.40
N LEU A 124 -20.19 2.66 -8.48
CA LEU A 124 -20.64 3.44 -9.63
C LEU A 124 -20.22 4.92 -9.52
N THR A 125 -20.00 5.41 -8.30
CA THR A 125 -19.64 6.80 -8.07
C THR A 125 -18.38 6.99 -7.23
N LYS A 126 -17.65 8.07 -7.51
CA LYS A 126 -16.44 8.44 -6.76
C LYS A 126 -16.76 8.73 -5.30
N LYS A 127 -17.93 9.32 -5.05
CA LYS A 127 -18.38 9.69 -3.70
C LYS A 127 -18.60 8.44 -2.86
N GLU A 128 -19.26 7.42 -3.42
CA GLU A 128 -19.46 6.13 -2.74
C GLU A 128 -18.11 5.50 -2.37
N ALA A 129 -17.16 5.46 -3.31
CA ALA A 129 -15.81 4.95 -3.06
C ALA A 129 -15.06 5.73 -1.96
N LYS A 130 -15.18 7.08 -1.93
CA LYS A 130 -14.61 7.92 -0.86
C LYS A 130 -15.23 7.63 0.51
N GLU A 131 -16.55 7.48 0.58
CA GLU A 131 -17.25 7.15 1.82
C GLU A 131 -16.90 5.74 2.30
N HIS A 132 -16.71 4.79 1.38
CA HIS A 132 -16.22 3.46 1.70
C HIS A 132 -14.85 3.50 2.37
N ILE A 133 -13.88 4.24 1.80
CA ILE A 133 -12.55 4.43 2.44
C ILE A 133 -12.72 5.00 3.86
N LYS A 134 -13.52 6.06 4.04
CA LYS A 134 -13.70 6.70 5.35
C LYS A 134 -14.25 5.76 6.41
N ARG A 135 -15.22 4.91 6.04
CA ARG A 135 -15.87 3.97 6.97
C ARG A 135 -14.99 2.76 7.30
N ASN A 136 -14.06 2.41 6.41
CA ASN A 136 -13.27 1.18 6.48
C ASN A 136 -11.76 1.46 6.60
N ARG A 137 -11.35 2.62 7.12
CA ARG A 137 -9.93 3.05 7.13
C ARG A 137 -8.95 2.04 7.73
N HIS A 138 -9.39 1.23 8.70
CA HIS A 138 -8.54 0.22 9.35
C HIS A 138 -8.21 -0.99 8.47
N HIS A 139 -8.87 -1.12 7.31
CA HIS A 139 -8.59 -2.17 6.32
C HIS A 139 -7.60 -1.75 5.23
N TYR A 140 -7.14 -0.49 5.26
CA TYR A 140 -6.36 0.10 4.18
C TYR A 140 -5.13 0.84 4.72
N THR A 141 -4.13 1.03 3.86
CA THR A 141 -3.03 1.92 4.22
C THR A 141 -3.48 3.39 4.21
N LYS A 142 -2.65 4.27 4.75
CA LYS A 142 -2.90 5.72 4.70
C LYS A 142 -2.86 6.29 3.27
N LYS A 143 -2.26 5.57 2.32
CA LYS A 143 -2.11 5.98 0.91
C LYS A 143 -3.32 5.62 0.04
N VAL A 144 -4.28 4.84 0.56
CA VAL A 144 -5.46 4.42 -0.18
C VAL A 144 -6.24 5.60 -0.76
N HIS A 145 -6.67 5.47 -2.01
CA HIS A 145 -7.47 6.48 -2.68
C HIS A 145 -8.42 5.87 -3.73
N THR A 146 -9.37 6.67 -4.19
CA THR A 146 -10.28 6.27 -5.27
C THR A 146 -9.53 6.18 -6.58
N TYR A 147 -9.79 5.12 -7.36
CA TYR A 147 -9.17 4.90 -8.65
C TYR A 147 -10.23 4.68 -9.74
N ALA A 148 -10.21 5.52 -10.77
CA ALA A 148 -11.12 5.38 -11.90
C ALA A 148 -10.66 4.25 -12.83
N MET A 149 -11.56 3.32 -13.09
CA MET A 149 -11.34 2.19 -14.00
C MET A 149 -12.24 2.34 -15.23
N THR A 150 -11.71 2.00 -16.41
CA THR A 150 -12.52 1.90 -17.62
C THR A 150 -12.95 0.45 -17.81
N ALA A 151 -14.25 0.17 -17.89
CA ALA A 151 -14.79 -1.14 -18.27
C ALA A 151 -14.62 -1.37 -19.78
N TRP A 152 -13.36 -1.56 -20.18
CA TRP A 152 -12.96 -1.62 -21.58
C TRP A 152 -13.48 -2.89 -22.26
N ARG A 153 -14.04 -2.71 -23.47
CA ARG A 153 -14.64 -3.79 -24.29
C ARG A 153 -15.80 -4.51 -23.59
N ALA A 154 -16.53 -3.80 -22.72
CA ALA A 154 -17.70 -4.31 -22.02
C ALA A 154 -19.01 -3.67 -22.57
N PRO A 155 -19.54 -4.11 -23.72
CA PRO A 155 -20.68 -3.46 -24.39
C PRO A 155 -21.97 -3.47 -23.57
N LYS A 156 -22.17 -4.47 -22.70
CA LYS A 156 -23.32 -4.50 -21.78
C LYS A 156 -23.21 -3.43 -20.71
N VAL A 157 -22.00 -3.18 -20.20
CA VAL A 157 -21.74 -2.13 -19.20
C VAL A 157 -21.89 -0.76 -19.85
N GLU A 158 -21.36 -0.57 -21.06
CA GLU A 158 -21.56 0.65 -21.84
C GLU A 158 -23.04 0.96 -22.04
N ARG A 159 -23.83 -0.03 -22.47
CA ARG A 159 -25.28 0.14 -22.63
C ARG A 159 -25.97 0.48 -21.30
N LEU A 160 -25.59 -0.19 -20.21
CA LEU A 160 -26.16 0.08 -18.88
C LEU A 160 -25.86 1.51 -18.42
N MET A 161 -24.59 1.93 -18.48
CA MET A 161 -24.17 3.28 -18.09
C MET A 161 -24.88 4.34 -18.92
N LYS A 162 -25.00 4.14 -20.23
CA LYS A 162 -25.75 5.04 -21.09
C LYS A 162 -27.22 5.17 -20.67
N ILE A 163 -27.88 4.06 -20.32
CA ILE A 163 -29.27 4.11 -19.81
C ILE A 163 -29.33 4.91 -18.52
N LEU A 164 -28.43 4.64 -17.57
CA LEU A 164 -28.39 5.34 -16.28
C LEU A 164 -28.15 6.85 -16.46
N GLU A 165 -27.34 7.25 -17.45
CA GLU A 165 -27.03 8.65 -17.74
C GLU A 165 -28.15 9.40 -18.50
N THR A 166 -29.06 8.71 -19.19
CA THR A 166 -30.01 9.34 -20.13
C THR A 166 -31.49 8.98 -19.97
N PHE A 167 -31.90 8.21 -18.97
CA PHE A 167 -33.32 7.87 -18.79
C PHE A 167 -34.14 9.05 -18.20
N ASP A 168 -35.44 9.13 -18.53
CA ASP A 168 -36.37 10.21 -18.13
C ASP A 168 -37.29 9.84 -16.93
#